data_AF-A0A7K5IBS6-F1
#
_entry.id   AF-A0A7K5IBS6-F1
#
_cell.length_a   1.000
_cell.length_b   1.000
_cell.length_c   1.000
_cell.angle_alpha   90.00
_cell.angle_beta   90.00
_cell.angle_gamma   90.00
#
_symmetry.space_group_name_H-M   'P 1'
#
loop_
_entity.id
_entity.type
_entity.pdbx_description
1 polymer ?
#
loop_
_entity_poly.entity_id
_entity_poly.type
_entity_poly.pdbx_seq_one_letter_code
_entity_poly.pdbx_strand_id
1 'polypeptide(L)'
;RVAALELRYRHLVELAGRRRARLEESRRRWKFFWDAGEEEAWMNEQEHLLSNEDVGRDLTSSVRLLSQHDAFLGELSARAGPLEHALAQGRALVAEELLGAAEVAERIRELEERWRALGELATQRERRLREAASFFQFQAEAADTEAWLEDALRVVASAELGHDEFSTRSLARQHREVQEEVRSHRRTIDALREQARALPPAFADGPGVADRLPALEERYQELAARAERRRQELQDALSFYTMRSEADACGLWVGEKEQWLHAMDIPEKLEDLEVVQQRFETLEPEMNNLASRVAAVNRVAEQLLATDQRNQESIRAARQQLNARWERFRALADRKKEALTSALNIQNFHLECDETTAWMREKTKVIESTQGLANDPAGVTALQRKLSGMERDLEAIEGKVKELRAEAEKLVAEHEEKTPEILARLEGIEEVWDELRRSLRLREESLGEATKLQDFLRDVAALQAWLSRTRAAVASEDVPATLAEAELLLSQHESVRAEIARRGDDYRAVGQRVPPESAEAQPESLRRRLEALDADWEELGRMWEKRHLLLGQAVAFRLFLRDCEQVEGVLGAQ
;
A
#
# COMPACT_ATOMS: atom_id res chain seq x y z
N ARG A 1 78.40 -111.65 -58.01
CA ARG A 1 77.10 -112.27 -57.63
C ARG A 1 76.39 -111.47 -56.53
N VAL A 2 77.08 -111.10 -55.43
CA VAL A 2 76.56 -110.21 -54.37
C VAL A 2 76.18 -108.81 -54.89
N ALA A 3 77.05 -108.13 -55.65
CA ALA A 3 76.78 -106.80 -56.20
C ALA A 3 75.53 -106.70 -57.13
N ALA A 4 75.18 -107.77 -57.85
CA ALA A 4 73.99 -107.81 -58.71
C ALA A 4 72.68 -107.99 -57.90
N LEU A 5 72.75 -108.68 -56.76
CA LEU A 5 71.63 -108.80 -55.81
C LEU A 5 71.43 -107.48 -55.05
N GLU A 6 72.50 -106.78 -54.67
CA GLU A 6 72.43 -105.45 -54.06
C GLU A 6 71.81 -104.40 -54.98
N LEU A 7 72.15 -104.41 -56.28
CA LEU A 7 71.54 -103.51 -57.26
C LEU A 7 70.03 -103.79 -57.43
N ARG A 8 69.63 -105.07 -57.50
CA ARG A 8 68.22 -105.47 -57.59
C ARG A 8 67.45 -105.15 -56.31
N TYR A 9 68.05 -105.32 -55.14
CA TYR A 9 67.46 -104.93 -53.86
C TYR A 9 67.27 -103.41 -53.77
N ARG A 10 68.27 -102.60 -54.17
CA ARG A 10 68.14 -101.14 -54.24
C ARG A 10 67.03 -100.70 -55.19
N HIS A 11 66.93 -101.32 -56.36
CA HIS A 11 65.86 -101.03 -57.32
C HIS A 11 64.47 -101.44 -56.79
N LEU A 12 64.37 -102.55 -56.06
CA LEU A 12 63.12 -102.97 -55.41
C LEU A 12 62.73 -102.03 -54.26
N VAL A 13 63.69 -101.55 -53.48
CA VAL A 13 63.47 -100.52 -52.43
C VAL A 13 63.03 -99.20 -53.06
N GLU A 14 63.62 -98.80 -54.18
CA GLU A 14 63.22 -97.60 -54.92
C GLU A 14 61.80 -97.73 -55.50
N LEU A 15 61.45 -98.88 -56.09
CA LEU A 15 60.09 -99.16 -56.57
C LEU A 15 59.06 -99.25 -55.44
N ALA A 16 59.42 -99.86 -54.31
CA ALA A 16 58.57 -99.92 -53.12
C ALA A 16 58.37 -98.52 -52.51
N GLY A 17 59.43 -97.70 -52.47
CA GLY A 17 59.38 -96.29 -52.09
C GLY A 17 58.47 -95.47 -53.00
N ARG A 18 58.60 -95.63 -54.32
CA ARG A 18 57.71 -94.99 -55.32
C ARG A 18 56.25 -95.45 -55.18
N ARG A 19 56.00 -96.74 -54.96
CA ARG A 19 54.65 -97.27 -54.75
C ARG A 19 54.04 -96.76 -53.44
N ARG A 20 54.83 -96.70 -52.36
CA ARG A 20 54.42 -96.14 -51.08
C ARG A 20 54.09 -94.65 -51.21
N ALA A 21 54.93 -93.86 -51.89
CA ALA A 21 54.67 -92.45 -52.16
C ALA A 21 53.35 -92.24 -52.92
N ARG A 22 53.10 -93.02 -53.98
CA ARG A 22 51.83 -92.97 -54.75
C ARG A 22 50.60 -93.39 -53.93
N LEU A 23 50.74 -94.37 -53.04
CA LEU A 23 49.65 -94.78 -52.14
C LEU A 23 49.39 -93.73 -51.05
N GLU A 24 50.44 -93.09 -50.54
CA GLU A 24 50.32 -92.00 -49.58
C GLU A 24 49.68 -90.75 -50.22
N GLU A 25 50.07 -90.41 -51.46
CA GLU A 25 49.45 -89.39 -52.32
C GLU A 25 47.95 -89.69 -52.55
N SER A 26 47.62 -90.91 -52.98
CA SER A 26 46.23 -91.33 -53.19
C SER A 26 45.41 -91.28 -51.88
N ARG A 27 45.98 -91.72 -50.76
CA ARG A 27 45.33 -91.65 -49.44
C ARG A 27 45.06 -90.20 -49.01
N ARG A 28 46.01 -89.28 -49.20
CA ARG A 28 45.82 -87.86 -48.88
C ARG A 28 44.74 -87.23 -49.78
N ARG A 29 44.72 -87.57 -51.06
CA ARG A 29 43.69 -87.13 -52.01
C ARG A 29 42.30 -87.63 -51.63
N TRP A 30 42.15 -88.92 -51.33
CA TRP A 30 40.86 -89.48 -50.87
C TRP A 30 40.43 -88.92 -49.52
N LYS A 31 41.37 -88.66 -48.61
CA LYS A 31 41.08 -87.97 -47.36
C LYS A 31 40.53 -86.57 -47.61
N PHE A 32 41.15 -85.80 -48.50
CA PHE A 32 40.62 -84.49 -48.91
C PHE A 32 39.21 -84.61 -49.47
N PHE A 33 38.93 -85.53 -50.40
CA PHE A 33 37.58 -85.69 -50.97
C PHE A 33 36.55 -86.13 -49.93
N TRP A 34 36.94 -86.94 -48.94
CA TRP A 34 36.07 -87.30 -47.84
C TRP A 34 35.74 -86.09 -46.96
N ASP A 35 36.76 -85.39 -46.47
CA ASP A 35 36.60 -84.21 -45.61
C ASP A 35 35.81 -83.10 -46.37
N ALA A 36 36.08 -82.91 -47.67
CA ALA A 36 35.35 -82.03 -48.57
C ALA A 36 33.88 -82.44 -48.79
N GLY A 37 33.60 -83.74 -48.83
CA GLY A 37 32.25 -84.28 -48.99
C GLY A 37 31.41 -84.09 -47.73
N GLU A 38 32.00 -84.25 -46.55
CA GLU A 38 31.33 -83.99 -45.26
C GLU A 38 30.94 -82.51 -45.12
N GLU A 39 31.84 -81.59 -45.46
CA GLU A 39 31.52 -80.16 -45.43
C GLU A 39 30.49 -79.78 -46.51
N GLU A 40 30.54 -80.37 -47.71
CA GLU A 40 29.51 -80.17 -48.74
C GLU A 40 28.13 -80.67 -48.29
N ALA A 41 28.06 -81.87 -47.71
CA ALA A 41 26.81 -82.44 -47.23
C ALA A 41 26.16 -81.55 -46.14
N TRP A 42 26.97 -81.06 -45.22
CA TRP A 42 26.52 -80.10 -44.21
C TRP A 42 26.05 -78.79 -44.85
N MET A 43 26.82 -78.21 -45.77
CA MET A 43 26.42 -76.98 -46.48
C MET A 43 25.09 -77.12 -47.23
N ASN A 44 24.85 -78.25 -47.91
CA ASN A 44 23.60 -78.50 -48.63
C ASN A 44 22.38 -78.60 -47.69
N GLU A 45 22.54 -79.20 -46.51
CA GLU A 45 21.48 -79.25 -45.50
C GLU A 45 21.13 -77.84 -45.01
N GLN A 46 22.16 -77.03 -44.72
CA GLN A 46 21.97 -75.66 -44.25
C GLN A 46 21.41 -74.73 -45.33
N GLU A 47 21.81 -74.92 -46.59
CA GLU A 47 21.28 -74.17 -47.73
C GLU A 47 19.76 -74.29 -47.80
N HIS A 48 19.23 -75.51 -47.69
CA HIS A 48 17.78 -75.76 -47.69
C HIS A 48 17.05 -75.06 -46.53
N LEU A 49 17.65 -75.05 -45.33
CA LEU A 49 17.08 -74.36 -44.17
C LEU A 49 17.10 -72.83 -44.34
N LEU A 50 18.16 -72.28 -44.93
CA LEU A 50 18.26 -70.84 -45.18
C LEU A 50 17.32 -70.36 -46.29
N SER A 51 17.05 -71.20 -47.30
CA SER A 51 16.11 -70.90 -48.38
C SER A 51 14.66 -70.76 -47.92
N ASN A 52 14.29 -71.22 -46.72
CA ASN A 52 12.94 -71.06 -46.19
C ASN A 52 12.57 -69.56 -46.09
N GLU A 53 11.42 -69.16 -46.63
CA GLU A 53 10.99 -67.75 -46.64
C GLU A 53 10.18 -67.35 -45.39
N ASP A 54 9.92 -68.28 -44.47
CA ASP A 54 9.17 -68.01 -43.24
C ASP A 54 9.91 -67.00 -42.34
N VAL A 55 9.23 -65.88 -42.09
CA VAL A 55 9.67 -64.79 -41.21
C VAL A 55 8.89 -64.70 -39.90
N GLY A 56 7.93 -65.60 -39.67
CA GLY A 56 7.01 -65.55 -38.55
C GLY A 56 5.74 -64.73 -38.85
N ARG A 57 4.80 -64.74 -37.90
CA ARG A 57 3.47 -64.13 -38.03
C ARG A 57 3.21 -62.96 -37.05
N ASP A 58 4.11 -62.80 -36.08
CA ASP A 58 4.02 -61.83 -34.99
C ASP A 58 5.43 -61.52 -34.46
N LEU A 59 5.57 -60.47 -33.66
CA LEU A 59 6.87 -60.03 -33.12
C LEU A 59 7.59 -61.17 -32.37
N THR A 60 6.85 -61.93 -31.56
CA THR A 60 7.42 -63.03 -30.76
C THR A 60 8.00 -64.13 -31.65
N SER A 61 7.28 -64.54 -32.69
CA SER A 61 7.74 -65.58 -33.62
C SER A 61 8.91 -65.11 -34.48
N SER A 62 8.91 -63.86 -34.95
CA SER A 62 10.04 -63.29 -35.71
C SER A 62 11.31 -63.12 -34.86
N VAL A 63 11.18 -62.64 -33.62
CA VAL A 63 12.32 -62.53 -32.68
C VAL A 63 12.86 -63.92 -32.33
N ARG A 64 12.00 -64.92 -32.16
CA ARG A 64 12.42 -66.32 -31.96
C ARG A 64 13.20 -66.84 -33.17
N LEU A 65 12.73 -66.59 -34.39
CA LEU A 65 13.42 -66.99 -35.62
C LEU A 65 14.77 -66.26 -35.78
N LEU A 66 14.87 -64.98 -35.40
CA LEU A 66 16.13 -64.25 -35.32
C LEU A 66 17.11 -64.91 -34.36
N SER A 67 16.66 -65.23 -33.14
CA SER A 67 17.50 -65.92 -32.16
C SER A 67 17.97 -67.30 -32.64
N GLN A 68 17.12 -68.03 -33.36
CA GLN A 68 17.51 -69.29 -34.01
C GLN A 68 18.53 -69.05 -35.13
N HIS A 69 18.39 -67.98 -35.90
CA HIS A 69 19.34 -67.60 -36.93
C HIS A 69 20.69 -67.15 -36.34
N ASP A 70 20.71 -66.42 -35.23
CA ASP A 70 21.93 -66.04 -34.52
C ASP A 70 22.70 -67.28 -34.02
N ALA A 71 21.97 -68.29 -33.52
CA ALA A 71 22.57 -69.58 -33.16
C ALA A 71 23.19 -70.27 -34.39
N PHE A 72 22.48 -70.26 -35.53
CA PHE A 72 23.01 -70.77 -36.80
C PHE A 72 24.26 -70.01 -37.26
N LEU A 73 24.32 -68.69 -37.14
CA LEU A 73 25.54 -67.91 -37.47
C LEU A 73 26.73 -68.31 -36.59
N GLY A 74 26.47 -68.67 -35.32
CA GLY A 74 27.46 -69.25 -34.43
C GLY A 74 28.00 -70.59 -34.95
N GLU A 75 27.11 -71.48 -35.42
CA GLU A 75 27.50 -72.75 -36.03
C GLU A 75 28.29 -72.57 -37.33
N LEU A 76 27.86 -71.64 -38.20
CA LEU A 76 28.56 -71.28 -39.43
C LEU A 76 29.98 -70.76 -39.13
N SER A 77 30.13 -69.89 -38.15
CA SER A 77 31.44 -69.39 -37.70
C SER A 77 32.33 -70.52 -37.17
N ALA A 78 31.77 -71.45 -36.39
CA ALA A 78 32.51 -72.62 -35.89
C ALA A 78 32.98 -73.56 -37.01
N ARG A 79 32.21 -73.68 -38.11
CA ARG A 79 32.51 -74.51 -39.29
C ARG A 79 33.56 -73.90 -40.24
N ALA A 80 33.82 -72.59 -40.13
CA ALA A 80 34.83 -71.92 -40.96
C ALA A 80 36.24 -72.51 -40.78
N GLY A 81 36.61 -72.87 -39.55
CA GLY A 81 37.93 -73.45 -39.24
C GLY A 81 38.16 -74.83 -39.86
N PRO A 82 37.26 -75.81 -39.63
CA PRO A 82 37.31 -77.12 -40.28
C PRO A 82 37.33 -77.05 -41.81
N LEU A 83 36.48 -76.19 -42.41
CA LEU A 83 36.46 -76.00 -43.86
C LEU A 83 37.80 -75.45 -44.37
N GLU A 84 38.32 -74.39 -43.76
CA GLU A 84 39.60 -73.80 -44.16
C GLU A 84 40.76 -74.80 -44.02
N HIS A 85 40.72 -75.67 -43.01
CA HIS A 85 41.67 -76.77 -42.88
C HIS A 85 41.57 -77.77 -44.04
N ALA A 86 40.36 -78.18 -44.42
CA ALA A 86 40.14 -79.07 -45.56
C ALA A 86 40.60 -78.42 -46.89
N LEU A 87 40.28 -77.14 -47.10
CA LEU A 87 40.72 -76.37 -48.27
C LEU A 87 42.25 -76.21 -48.30
N ALA A 88 42.89 -75.94 -47.16
CA ALA A 88 44.36 -75.84 -47.08
C ALA A 88 45.05 -77.17 -47.41
N GLN A 89 44.50 -78.31 -46.95
CA GLN A 89 44.98 -79.63 -47.36
C GLN A 89 44.83 -79.84 -48.87
N GLY A 90 43.70 -79.46 -49.45
CA GLY A 90 43.48 -79.51 -50.90
C GLY A 90 44.49 -78.65 -51.67
N ARG A 91 44.70 -77.39 -51.24
CA ARG A 91 45.64 -76.46 -51.89
C ARG A 91 47.09 -76.97 -51.83
N ALA A 92 47.49 -77.61 -50.73
CA ALA A 92 48.80 -78.27 -50.64
C ALA A 92 48.94 -79.42 -51.65
N LEU A 93 47.89 -80.23 -51.85
CA LEU A 93 47.90 -81.31 -52.85
C LEU A 93 47.99 -80.79 -54.29
N VAL A 94 47.38 -79.64 -54.58
CA VAL A 94 47.49 -78.97 -55.89
C VAL A 94 48.91 -78.43 -56.10
N ALA A 95 49.52 -77.82 -55.07
CA ALA A 95 50.87 -77.27 -55.14
C ALA A 95 51.96 -78.33 -55.33
N GLU A 96 51.74 -79.56 -54.89
CA GLU A 96 52.63 -80.71 -55.10
C GLU A 96 52.53 -81.32 -56.53
N GLU A 97 51.71 -80.77 -57.44
CA GLU A 97 51.48 -81.21 -58.83
C GLU A 97 51.16 -82.71 -58.98
N LEU A 98 50.42 -83.25 -58.00
CA LEU A 98 50.05 -84.66 -57.89
C LEU A 98 49.04 -85.10 -58.97
N LEU A 99 48.96 -86.41 -59.23
CA LEU A 99 48.01 -86.98 -60.20
C LEU A 99 46.56 -86.65 -59.80
N GLY A 100 45.88 -85.84 -60.63
CA GLY A 100 44.51 -85.37 -60.39
C GLY A 100 44.41 -84.01 -59.66
N ALA A 101 45.48 -83.22 -59.63
CA ALA A 101 45.47 -81.85 -59.10
C ALA A 101 44.38 -80.96 -59.72
N ALA A 102 44.02 -81.16 -61.00
CA ALA A 102 42.94 -80.43 -61.65
C ALA A 102 41.57 -80.69 -61.00
N GLU A 103 41.25 -81.96 -60.70
CA GLU A 103 40.00 -82.34 -60.04
C GLU A 103 39.94 -81.83 -58.58
N VAL A 104 41.09 -81.84 -57.88
CA VAL A 104 41.19 -81.27 -56.52
C VAL A 104 41.00 -79.75 -56.56
N ALA A 105 41.58 -79.05 -57.54
CA ALA A 105 41.43 -77.60 -57.70
C ALA A 105 39.98 -77.20 -58.05
N GLU A 106 39.31 -77.95 -58.92
CA GLU A 106 37.88 -77.76 -59.23
C GLU A 106 37.03 -77.94 -57.97
N ARG A 107 37.31 -78.99 -57.18
CA ARG A 107 36.56 -79.24 -55.95
C ARG A 107 36.75 -78.17 -54.87
N ILE A 108 37.97 -77.66 -54.70
CA ILE A 108 38.25 -76.51 -53.82
C ILE A 108 37.41 -75.30 -54.25
N ARG A 109 37.38 -75.03 -55.56
CA ARG A 109 36.60 -73.91 -56.12
C ARG A 109 35.10 -74.08 -55.85
N GLU A 110 34.54 -75.25 -56.08
CA GLU A 110 33.12 -75.54 -55.79
C GLU A 110 32.77 -75.31 -54.31
N LEU A 111 33.62 -75.80 -53.38
CA LEU A 111 33.40 -75.61 -51.96
C LEU A 111 33.50 -74.14 -51.54
N GLU A 112 34.48 -73.40 -52.07
CA GLU A 112 34.62 -71.96 -51.81
C GLU A 112 33.44 -71.16 -52.37
N GLU A 113 32.94 -71.50 -53.57
CA GLU A 113 31.77 -70.86 -54.17
C GLU A 113 30.49 -71.16 -53.35
N ARG A 114 30.29 -72.41 -52.91
CA ARG A 114 29.16 -72.77 -52.05
C ARG A 114 29.21 -72.12 -50.67
N TRP A 115 30.38 -72.06 -50.05
CA TRP A 115 30.55 -71.37 -48.77
C TRP A 115 30.20 -69.88 -48.86
N ARG A 116 30.61 -69.22 -49.95
CA ARG A 116 30.22 -67.84 -50.25
C ARG A 116 28.71 -67.71 -50.45
N ALA A 117 28.10 -68.58 -51.27
CA ALA A 117 26.66 -68.58 -51.52
C ALA A 117 25.85 -68.81 -50.23
N LEU A 118 26.30 -69.72 -49.36
CA LEU A 118 25.67 -69.96 -48.06
C LEU A 118 25.74 -68.72 -47.15
N GLY A 119 26.87 -68.01 -47.14
CA GLY A 119 27.02 -66.74 -46.43
C GLY A 119 26.09 -65.65 -46.98
N GLU A 120 25.93 -65.56 -48.31
CA GLU A 120 24.99 -64.65 -48.94
C GLU A 120 23.53 -64.99 -48.58
N LEU A 121 23.14 -66.26 -48.59
CA LEU A 121 21.82 -66.71 -48.15
C LEU A 121 21.58 -66.42 -46.67
N ALA A 122 22.59 -66.60 -45.82
CA ALA A 122 22.49 -66.31 -44.39
C ALA A 122 22.23 -64.80 -44.15
N THR A 123 23.00 -63.93 -44.80
CA THR A 123 22.81 -62.47 -44.68
C THR A 123 21.47 -62.00 -45.25
N GLN A 124 21.00 -62.60 -46.35
CA GLN A 124 19.67 -62.32 -46.90
C GLN A 124 18.55 -62.76 -45.95
N ARG A 125 18.67 -63.93 -45.32
CA ARG A 125 17.71 -64.40 -44.31
C ARG A 125 17.71 -63.50 -43.07
N GLU A 126 18.88 -63.15 -42.56
CA GLU A 126 19.06 -62.23 -41.43
C GLU A 126 18.36 -60.90 -41.70
N ARG A 127 18.58 -60.33 -42.88
CA ARG A 127 17.93 -59.09 -43.33
C ARG A 127 16.41 -59.24 -43.34
N ARG A 128 15.86 -60.27 -44.01
CA ARG A 128 14.41 -60.51 -44.07
C ARG A 128 13.79 -60.65 -42.69
N LEU A 129 14.43 -61.39 -41.78
CA LEU A 129 13.97 -61.59 -40.42
C LEU A 129 14.00 -60.30 -39.59
N ARG A 130 15.05 -59.48 -39.72
CA ARG A 130 15.15 -58.18 -39.02
C ARG A 130 14.12 -57.18 -39.54
N GLU A 131 13.94 -57.12 -40.85
CA GLU A 131 12.93 -56.26 -41.49
C GLU A 131 11.51 -56.66 -41.04
N ALA A 132 11.19 -57.96 -41.02
CA ALA A 132 9.91 -58.46 -40.51
C ALA A 132 9.73 -58.19 -39.01
N ALA A 133 10.77 -58.39 -38.19
CA ALA A 133 10.72 -58.10 -36.76
C ALA A 133 10.48 -56.61 -36.49
N SER A 134 11.13 -55.71 -37.24
CA SER A 134 10.91 -54.27 -37.16
C SER A 134 9.49 -53.88 -37.55
N PHE A 135 8.92 -54.52 -38.60
CA PHE A 135 7.52 -54.32 -38.98
C PHE A 135 6.55 -54.77 -37.87
N PHE A 136 6.72 -55.98 -37.32
CA PHE A 136 5.85 -56.46 -36.25
C PHE A 136 6.00 -55.66 -34.96
N GLN A 137 7.19 -55.12 -34.67
CA GLN A 137 7.40 -54.20 -33.57
C GLN A 137 6.56 -52.93 -33.73
N PHE A 138 6.65 -52.30 -34.91
CA PHE A 138 5.80 -51.14 -35.24
C PHE A 138 4.31 -51.47 -35.08
N GLN A 139 3.85 -52.63 -35.58
CA GLN A 139 2.44 -53.02 -35.48
C GLN A 139 1.96 -53.21 -34.03
N ALA A 140 2.82 -53.76 -33.16
CA ALA A 140 2.53 -53.95 -31.74
C ALA A 140 2.48 -52.60 -31.01
N GLU A 141 3.50 -51.75 -31.16
CA GLU A 141 3.56 -50.44 -30.51
C GLU A 141 2.44 -49.50 -31.01
N ALA A 142 2.06 -49.61 -32.29
CA ALA A 142 0.90 -48.90 -32.84
C ALA A 142 -0.41 -49.38 -32.19
N ALA A 143 -0.58 -50.69 -31.97
CA ALA A 143 -1.77 -51.23 -31.31
C ALA A 143 -1.87 -50.79 -29.84
N ASP A 144 -0.74 -50.78 -29.12
CA ASP A 144 -0.68 -50.27 -27.75
C ASP A 144 -1.06 -48.79 -27.69
N THR A 145 -0.59 -48.00 -28.67
CA THR A 145 -0.92 -46.58 -28.78
C THR A 145 -2.40 -46.36 -29.11
N GLU A 146 -3.00 -47.18 -29.97
CA GLU A 146 -4.44 -47.13 -30.27
C GLU A 146 -5.29 -47.42 -29.03
N ALA A 147 -4.93 -48.46 -28.28
CA ALA A 147 -5.62 -48.81 -27.03
C ALA A 147 -5.54 -47.67 -26.01
N TRP A 148 -4.35 -47.09 -25.83
CA TRP A 148 -4.17 -45.93 -24.97
C TRP A 148 -5.00 -44.72 -25.44
N LEU A 149 -5.04 -44.43 -26.74
CA LEU A 149 -5.86 -43.33 -27.29
C LEU A 149 -7.34 -43.51 -26.95
N GLU A 150 -7.87 -44.74 -27.01
CA GLU A 150 -9.27 -45.03 -26.68
C GLU A 150 -9.58 -44.79 -25.20
N ASP A 151 -8.70 -45.23 -24.32
CA ASP A 151 -8.85 -45.01 -22.88
C ASP A 151 -8.72 -43.53 -22.52
N ALA A 152 -7.73 -42.82 -23.08
CA ALA A 152 -7.52 -41.40 -22.86
C ALA A 152 -8.70 -40.56 -23.41
N LEU A 153 -9.24 -40.92 -24.58
CA LEU A 153 -10.43 -40.27 -25.14
C LEU A 153 -11.64 -40.44 -24.21
N ARG A 154 -11.81 -41.61 -23.58
CA ARG A 154 -12.91 -41.85 -22.63
C ARG A 154 -12.82 -40.93 -21.42
N VAL A 155 -11.61 -40.70 -20.89
CA VAL A 155 -11.38 -39.80 -19.75
C VAL A 155 -11.66 -38.34 -20.14
N VAL A 156 -11.13 -37.90 -21.29
CA VAL A 156 -11.30 -36.53 -21.79
C VAL A 156 -12.74 -36.23 -22.24
N ALA A 157 -13.52 -37.25 -22.64
CA ALA A 157 -14.90 -37.11 -23.08
C ALA A 157 -15.92 -36.86 -21.97
N SER A 158 -15.51 -36.91 -20.69
CA SER A 158 -16.40 -36.54 -19.59
C SER A 158 -16.97 -35.13 -19.81
N ALA A 159 -18.25 -34.93 -19.49
CA ALA A 159 -18.93 -33.63 -19.53
C ALA A 159 -19.03 -32.98 -18.13
N GLU A 160 -18.56 -33.67 -17.09
CA GLU A 160 -18.62 -33.17 -15.72
C GLU A 160 -17.59 -32.06 -15.51
N LEU A 161 -18.07 -30.91 -15.02
CA LEU A 161 -17.26 -29.72 -14.72
C LEU A 161 -17.23 -29.37 -13.23
N GLY A 162 -17.89 -30.16 -12.38
CA GLY A 162 -18.07 -29.84 -10.97
C GLY A 162 -19.31 -28.97 -10.70
N HIS A 163 -19.63 -28.82 -9.42
CA HIS A 163 -20.85 -28.17 -8.92
C HIS A 163 -20.58 -27.06 -7.90
N ASP A 164 -19.32 -26.92 -7.48
CA ASP A 164 -18.82 -25.89 -6.57
C ASP A 164 -17.33 -25.64 -6.85
N GLU A 165 -16.75 -24.67 -6.15
CA GLU A 165 -15.33 -24.31 -6.32
C GLU A 165 -14.39 -25.49 -6.01
N PHE A 166 -14.70 -26.28 -4.98
CA PHE A 166 -13.83 -27.37 -4.53
C PHE A 166 -13.80 -28.54 -5.52
N SER A 167 -14.97 -29.06 -5.92
CA SER A 167 -15.12 -30.14 -6.89
C SER A 167 -14.53 -29.76 -8.25
N THR A 168 -14.81 -28.55 -8.73
CA THR A 168 -14.28 -28.05 -10.01
C THR A 168 -12.76 -27.93 -9.97
N ARG A 169 -12.20 -27.44 -8.85
CA ARG A 169 -10.73 -27.38 -8.64
C ARG A 169 -10.09 -28.76 -8.60
N SER A 170 -10.74 -29.73 -7.98
CA SER A 170 -10.28 -31.13 -7.95
C SER A 170 -10.24 -31.73 -9.36
N LEU A 171 -11.33 -31.57 -10.12
CA LEU A 171 -11.41 -32.03 -11.52
C LEU A 171 -10.38 -31.34 -12.42
N ALA A 172 -10.18 -30.03 -12.27
CA ALA A 172 -9.16 -29.29 -13.01
C ALA A 172 -7.73 -29.78 -12.69
N ARG A 173 -7.47 -30.19 -11.44
CA ARG A 173 -6.20 -30.81 -11.05
C ARG A 173 -6.02 -32.19 -11.68
N GLN A 174 -7.02 -33.06 -11.59
CA GLN A 174 -6.98 -34.39 -12.21
C GLN A 174 -6.80 -34.29 -13.73
N HIS A 175 -7.52 -33.38 -14.38
CA HIS A 175 -7.39 -33.16 -15.82
C HIS A 175 -6.01 -32.64 -16.22
N ARG A 176 -5.32 -31.91 -15.36
CA ARG A 176 -3.92 -31.48 -15.60
C ARG A 176 -2.97 -32.68 -15.68
N GLU A 177 -3.20 -33.72 -14.89
CA GLU A 177 -2.42 -34.96 -14.95
C GLU A 177 -2.64 -35.67 -16.30
N VAL A 178 -3.90 -35.74 -16.75
CA VAL A 178 -4.26 -36.27 -18.08
C VAL A 178 -3.61 -35.46 -19.20
N GLN A 179 -3.56 -34.13 -19.11
CA GLN A 179 -2.90 -33.31 -20.11
C GLN A 179 -1.39 -33.57 -20.21
N GLU A 180 -0.73 -33.82 -19.07
CA GLU A 180 0.69 -34.16 -19.09
C GLU A 180 0.93 -35.53 -19.70
N GLU A 181 0.07 -36.51 -19.40
CA GLU A 181 0.11 -37.82 -20.03
C GLU A 181 -0.09 -37.74 -21.55
N VAL A 182 -1.06 -36.95 -22.02
CA VAL A 182 -1.26 -36.72 -23.46
C VAL A 182 -0.01 -36.09 -24.08
N ARG A 183 0.61 -35.10 -23.42
CA ARG A 183 1.85 -34.47 -23.92
C ARG A 183 3.02 -35.45 -23.97
N SER A 184 3.18 -36.32 -22.97
CA SER A 184 4.29 -37.28 -22.95
C SER A 184 4.19 -38.31 -24.07
N HIS A 185 2.97 -38.73 -24.43
CA HIS A 185 2.73 -39.69 -25.53
C HIS A 185 3.04 -39.13 -26.92
N ARG A 186 3.27 -37.82 -27.06
CA ARG A 186 3.82 -37.24 -28.29
C ARG A 186 5.12 -37.95 -28.70
N ARG A 187 5.97 -38.28 -27.73
CA ARG A 187 7.25 -38.98 -27.98
C ARG A 187 7.04 -40.36 -28.57
N THR A 188 6.00 -41.08 -28.14
CA THR A 188 5.64 -42.40 -28.68
C THR A 188 5.18 -42.29 -30.13
N ILE A 189 4.34 -41.30 -30.46
CA ILE A 189 3.92 -41.02 -31.84
C ILE A 189 5.13 -40.66 -32.72
N ASP A 190 6.05 -39.83 -32.23
CA ASP A 190 7.25 -39.45 -32.97
C ASP A 190 8.21 -40.67 -33.15
N ALA A 191 8.30 -41.56 -32.16
CA ALA A 191 9.06 -42.80 -32.27
C ALA A 191 8.46 -43.76 -33.31
N LEU A 192 7.14 -43.94 -33.32
CA LEU A 192 6.42 -44.72 -34.33
C LEU A 192 6.63 -44.15 -35.74
N ARG A 193 6.69 -42.82 -35.88
CA ARG A 193 6.99 -42.15 -37.14
C ARG A 193 8.40 -42.46 -37.64
N GLU A 194 9.40 -42.41 -36.76
CA GLU A 194 10.77 -42.75 -37.13
C GLU A 194 10.93 -44.24 -37.45
N GLN A 195 10.26 -45.12 -36.70
CA GLN A 195 10.20 -46.55 -37.01
C GLN A 195 9.59 -46.80 -38.40
N ALA A 196 8.45 -46.17 -38.71
CA ALA A 196 7.79 -46.31 -40.01
C ALA A 196 8.70 -45.84 -41.17
N ARG A 197 9.49 -44.77 -40.96
CA ARG A 197 10.47 -44.27 -41.95
C ARG A 197 11.66 -45.22 -42.15
N ALA A 198 12.04 -45.95 -41.11
CA ALA A 198 13.12 -46.92 -41.16
C ALA A 198 12.70 -48.26 -41.80
N LEU A 199 11.39 -48.50 -42.00
CA LEU A 199 10.90 -49.73 -42.62
C LEU A 199 11.25 -49.79 -44.12
N PRO A 200 11.57 -50.98 -44.64
CA PRO A 200 11.77 -51.18 -46.07
C PRO A 200 10.49 -50.89 -46.88
N PRO A 201 10.61 -50.47 -48.16
CA PRO A 201 9.45 -50.16 -49.02
C PRO A 201 8.40 -51.29 -49.09
N ALA A 202 8.84 -52.55 -49.09
CA ALA A 202 7.95 -53.72 -49.11
C ALA A 202 6.97 -53.78 -47.92
N PHE A 203 7.35 -53.20 -46.77
CA PHE A 203 6.52 -53.13 -45.57
C PHE A 203 5.91 -51.73 -45.37
N ALA A 204 6.59 -50.67 -45.81
CA ALA A 204 6.14 -49.30 -45.67
C ALA A 204 4.84 -49.02 -46.45
N ASP A 205 4.73 -49.55 -47.68
CA ASP A 205 3.53 -49.43 -48.52
C ASP A 205 2.48 -50.51 -48.22
N GLY A 206 2.75 -51.37 -47.22
CA GLY A 206 1.85 -52.45 -46.83
C GLY A 206 0.60 -51.94 -46.10
N PRO A 207 -0.56 -52.62 -46.26
CA PRO A 207 -1.75 -52.33 -45.48
C PRO A 207 -1.45 -52.48 -43.99
N GLY A 208 -1.73 -51.43 -43.21
CA GLY A 208 -1.46 -51.38 -41.78
C GLY A 208 -0.27 -50.50 -41.35
N VAL A 209 0.56 -50.01 -42.27
CA VAL A 209 1.60 -48.98 -41.97
C VAL A 209 1.21 -47.64 -42.61
N ALA A 210 0.96 -47.64 -43.93
CA ALA A 210 0.68 -46.44 -44.70
C ALA A 210 -0.55 -45.65 -44.21
N ASP A 211 -1.64 -46.35 -43.86
CA ASP A 211 -2.88 -45.71 -43.39
C ASP A 211 -2.92 -45.53 -41.87
N ARG A 212 -2.23 -46.41 -41.13
CA ARG A 212 -2.35 -46.51 -39.66
C ARG A 212 -1.67 -45.38 -38.93
N LEU A 213 -0.45 -45.01 -39.34
CA LEU A 213 0.28 -43.92 -38.71
C LEU A 213 -0.42 -42.55 -38.89
N PRO A 214 -0.87 -42.16 -40.10
CA PRO A 214 -1.68 -40.94 -40.27
C PRO A 214 -2.95 -40.94 -39.41
N ALA A 215 -3.68 -42.06 -39.33
CA ALA A 215 -4.89 -42.18 -38.52
C ALA A 215 -4.59 -42.02 -37.01
N LEU A 216 -3.49 -42.60 -36.52
CA LEU A 216 -2.99 -42.43 -35.16
C LEU A 216 -2.65 -40.96 -34.85
N GLU A 217 -1.97 -40.30 -35.77
CA GLU A 217 -1.60 -38.89 -35.63
C GLU A 217 -2.82 -37.97 -35.59
N GLU A 218 -3.82 -38.23 -36.43
CA GLU A 218 -5.10 -37.50 -36.44
C GLU A 218 -5.87 -37.70 -35.13
N ARG A 219 -6.02 -38.95 -34.66
CA ARG A 219 -6.68 -39.26 -33.38
C ARG A 219 -5.96 -38.63 -32.19
N TYR A 220 -4.62 -38.63 -32.20
CA TYR A 220 -3.82 -37.95 -31.18
C TYR A 220 -4.05 -36.43 -31.18
N GLN A 221 -4.07 -35.80 -32.37
CA GLN A 221 -4.35 -34.37 -32.48
C GLN A 221 -5.76 -34.03 -32.00
N GLU A 222 -6.75 -34.86 -32.33
CA GLU A 222 -8.11 -34.72 -31.85
C GLU A 222 -8.18 -34.85 -30.32
N LEU A 223 -7.55 -35.87 -29.74
CA LEU A 223 -7.46 -36.05 -28.29
C LEU A 223 -6.83 -34.83 -27.61
N ALA A 224 -5.70 -34.33 -28.14
CA ALA A 224 -5.02 -33.16 -27.61
C ALA A 224 -5.90 -31.90 -27.67
N ALA A 225 -6.62 -31.70 -28.79
CA ALA A 225 -7.56 -30.58 -28.94
C ALA A 225 -8.75 -30.69 -27.97
N ARG A 226 -9.34 -31.89 -27.82
CA ARG A 226 -10.42 -32.15 -26.85
C ARG A 226 -9.94 -31.96 -25.41
N ALA A 227 -8.73 -32.40 -25.09
CA ALA A 227 -8.14 -32.23 -23.77
C ALA A 227 -7.92 -30.75 -23.45
N GLU A 228 -7.46 -29.96 -24.41
CA GLU A 228 -7.29 -28.51 -24.22
C GLU A 228 -8.64 -27.79 -24.08
N ARG A 229 -9.64 -28.17 -24.88
CA ARG A 229 -11.00 -27.65 -24.73
C ARG A 229 -11.57 -27.93 -23.34
N ARG A 230 -11.47 -29.17 -22.85
CA ARG A 230 -11.94 -29.53 -21.51
C ARG A 230 -11.18 -28.79 -20.40
N ARG A 231 -9.87 -28.54 -20.57
CA ARG A 231 -9.09 -27.69 -19.66
C ARG A 231 -9.66 -26.28 -19.59
N GLN A 232 -10.01 -25.70 -20.74
CA GLN A 232 -10.63 -24.38 -20.79
C GLN A 232 -12.01 -24.36 -20.13
N GLU A 233 -12.86 -25.35 -20.42
CA GLU A 233 -14.19 -25.48 -19.81
C GLU A 233 -14.13 -25.64 -18.28
N LEU A 234 -13.18 -26.43 -17.76
CA LEU A 234 -12.94 -26.57 -16.31
C LEU A 234 -12.39 -25.27 -15.70
N GLN A 235 -11.54 -24.53 -16.41
CA GLN A 235 -11.02 -23.25 -15.95
C GLN A 235 -12.10 -22.17 -15.92
N ASP A 236 -12.97 -22.12 -16.92
CA ASP A 236 -14.10 -21.20 -16.97
C ASP A 236 -15.11 -21.51 -15.86
N ALA A 237 -15.43 -22.80 -15.65
CA ALA A 237 -16.26 -23.24 -14.53
C ALA A 237 -15.65 -22.88 -13.17
N LEU A 238 -14.32 -23.07 -13.00
CA LEU A 238 -13.63 -22.70 -11.76
C LEU A 238 -13.73 -21.19 -11.51
N SER A 239 -13.44 -20.39 -12.52
CA SER A 239 -13.55 -18.93 -12.46
C SER A 239 -14.98 -18.49 -12.11
N PHE A 240 -16.00 -19.15 -12.67
CA PHE A 240 -17.41 -18.91 -12.33
C PHE A 240 -17.72 -19.18 -10.86
N TYR A 241 -17.36 -20.37 -10.35
CA TYR A 241 -17.63 -20.72 -8.96
C TYR A 241 -16.83 -19.88 -7.96
N THR A 242 -15.56 -19.57 -8.25
CA THR A 242 -14.75 -18.65 -7.44
C THR A 242 -15.36 -17.25 -7.41
N MET A 243 -15.81 -16.72 -8.57
CA MET A 243 -16.48 -15.42 -8.63
C MET A 243 -17.76 -15.39 -7.78
N ARG A 244 -18.56 -16.45 -7.86
CA ARG A 244 -19.79 -16.58 -7.08
C ARG A 244 -19.54 -16.71 -5.58
N SER A 245 -18.60 -17.58 -5.18
CA SER A 245 -18.15 -17.75 -3.80
C SER A 245 -17.65 -16.42 -3.21
N GLU A 246 -16.85 -15.68 -3.96
CA GLU A 246 -16.35 -14.37 -3.54
C GLU A 246 -17.46 -13.31 -3.46
N ALA A 247 -18.42 -13.32 -4.37
CA ALA A 247 -19.59 -12.46 -4.32
C ALA A 247 -20.46 -12.74 -3.09
N ASP A 248 -20.68 -14.02 -2.77
CA ASP A 248 -21.41 -14.45 -1.58
C ASP A 248 -20.68 -14.04 -0.29
N ALA A 249 -19.35 -14.21 -0.23
CA ALA A 249 -18.52 -13.78 0.89
C ALA A 249 -18.56 -12.26 1.10
N CYS A 250 -18.49 -11.48 0.01
CA CYS A 250 -18.69 -10.04 0.07
C CYS A 250 -20.10 -9.70 0.59
N GLY A 251 -21.12 -10.40 0.10
CA GLY A 251 -22.50 -10.22 0.52
C GLY A 251 -22.73 -10.52 2.01
N LEU A 252 -22.08 -11.54 2.57
CA LEU A 252 -22.14 -11.86 4.00
C LEU A 252 -21.52 -10.74 4.84
N TRP A 253 -20.32 -10.28 4.49
CA TRP A 253 -19.68 -9.16 5.19
C TRP A 253 -20.56 -7.91 5.17
N VAL A 254 -21.17 -7.59 4.01
CA VAL A 254 -22.09 -6.45 3.90
C VAL A 254 -23.27 -6.65 4.84
N GLY A 255 -23.86 -7.85 4.90
CA GLY A 255 -24.96 -8.13 5.82
C GLY A 255 -24.63 -7.97 7.29
N GLU A 256 -23.46 -8.44 7.72
CA GLU A 256 -22.98 -8.28 9.09
C GLU A 256 -22.80 -6.79 9.44
N LYS A 257 -22.16 -6.03 8.55
CA LYS A 257 -21.94 -4.59 8.77
C LYS A 257 -23.21 -3.75 8.64
N GLU A 258 -24.15 -4.13 7.76
CA GLU A 258 -25.49 -3.54 7.69
C GLU A 258 -26.20 -3.67 9.04
N GLN A 259 -26.21 -4.87 9.64
CA GLN A 259 -26.80 -5.11 10.96
C GLN A 259 -26.10 -4.29 12.05
N TRP A 260 -24.77 -4.24 12.01
CA TRP A 260 -23.98 -3.44 12.93
C TRP A 260 -24.33 -1.94 12.85
N LEU A 261 -24.43 -1.37 11.63
CA LEU A 261 -24.83 0.02 11.42
C LEU A 261 -26.27 0.29 11.87
N HIS A 262 -27.19 -0.64 11.63
CA HIS A 262 -28.57 -0.51 12.09
C HIS A 262 -28.69 -0.54 13.61
N ALA A 263 -27.90 -1.39 14.28
CA ALA A 263 -27.85 -1.49 15.74
C ALA A 263 -27.00 -0.38 16.41
N MET A 264 -26.30 0.45 15.61
CA MET A 264 -25.51 1.56 16.13
C MET A 264 -26.43 2.75 16.43
N ASP A 265 -26.65 2.98 17.72
CA ASP A 265 -27.31 4.17 18.24
C ASP A 265 -26.33 5.35 18.30
N ILE A 266 -26.84 6.55 18.05
CA ILE A 266 -26.09 7.81 18.16
C ILE A 266 -26.39 8.39 19.55
N PRO A 267 -25.44 8.33 20.50
CA PRO A 267 -25.66 8.81 21.85
C PRO A 267 -25.77 10.35 21.90
N GLU A 268 -26.34 10.88 22.98
CA GLU A 268 -26.44 12.34 23.19
C GLU A 268 -25.22 12.93 23.91
N LYS A 269 -24.47 12.12 24.65
CA LYS A 269 -23.30 12.58 25.40
C LYS A 269 -22.07 12.65 24.50
N LEU A 270 -21.30 13.72 24.63
CA LEU A 270 -20.09 13.96 23.84
C LEU A 270 -19.05 12.83 23.98
N GLU A 271 -18.75 12.42 25.21
CA GLU A 271 -17.78 11.33 25.47
C GLU A 271 -18.17 10.02 24.77
N ASP A 272 -19.46 9.65 24.86
CA ASP A 272 -19.98 8.44 24.20
C ASP A 272 -20.01 8.58 22.67
N LEU A 273 -20.31 9.79 22.15
CA LEU A 273 -20.28 10.10 20.72
C LEU A 273 -18.89 9.94 20.13
N GLU A 274 -17.86 10.45 20.80
CA GLU A 274 -16.47 10.32 20.37
C GLU A 274 -16.04 8.84 20.30
N VAL A 275 -16.47 8.02 21.27
CA VAL A 275 -16.20 6.57 21.25
C VAL A 275 -16.91 5.91 20.06
N VAL A 276 -18.17 6.26 19.79
CA VAL A 276 -18.91 5.73 18.64
C VAL A 276 -18.28 6.20 17.33
N GLN A 277 -17.81 7.44 17.23
CA GLN A 277 -17.11 7.97 16.07
C GLN A 277 -15.82 7.20 15.80
N GLN A 278 -14.96 7.04 16.81
CA GLN A 278 -13.71 6.27 16.68
C GLN A 278 -13.98 4.84 16.22
N ARG A 279 -15.02 4.21 16.77
CA ARG A 279 -15.44 2.87 16.33
C ARG A 279 -15.93 2.88 14.89
N PHE A 280 -16.67 3.91 14.47
CA PHE A 280 -17.14 4.05 13.09
C PHE A 280 -16.00 4.27 12.10
N GLU A 281 -14.96 5.01 12.47
CA GLU A 281 -13.77 5.23 11.63
C GLU A 281 -13.03 3.92 11.28
N THR A 282 -13.14 2.88 12.12
CA THR A 282 -12.61 1.55 11.78
C THR A 282 -13.29 0.90 10.57
N LEU A 283 -14.51 1.34 10.21
CA LEU A 283 -15.24 0.83 9.06
C LEU A 283 -14.60 1.23 7.73
N GLU A 284 -14.00 2.41 7.64
CA GLU A 284 -13.45 2.97 6.40
C GLU A 284 -12.37 2.09 5.75
N PRO A 285 -11.32 1.62 6.47
CA PRO A 285 -10.34 0.72 5.87
C PRO A 285 -10.95 -0.62 5.45
N GLU A 286 -11.94 -1.14 6.20
CA GLU A 286 -12.63 -2.37 5.82
C GLU A 286 -13.48 -2.17 4.54
N MET A 287 -14.16 -1.04 4.41
CA MET A 287 -14.92 -0.66 3.21
C MET A 287 -14.02 -0.53 1.99
N ASN A 288 -12.83 0.05 2.15
CA ASN A 288 -11.84 0.14 1.08
C ASN A 288 -11.35 -1.25 0.64
N ASN A 289 -11.13 -2.17 1.59
CA ASN A 289 -10.82 -3.56 1.27
C ASN A 289 -11.97 -4.22 0.48
N LEU A 290 -13.21 -4.10 0.96
CA LEU A 290 -14.36 -4.67 0.27
C LEU A 290 -14.54 -4.08 -1.13
N ALA A 291 -14.37 -2.77 -1.31
CA ALA A 291 -14.46 -2.11 -2.62
C ALA A 291 -13.51 -2.74 -3.64
N SER A 292 -12.28 -3.07 -3.21
CA SER A 292 -11.29 -3.74 -4.06
C SER A 292 -11.73 -5.16 -4.46
N ARG A 293 -12.35 -5.91 -3.54
CA ARG A 293 -12.87 -7.25 -3.77
C ARG A 293 -14.09 -7.24 -4.70
N VAL A 294 -15.04 -6.32 -4.49
CA VAL A 294 -16.19 -6.10 -5.38
C VAL A 294 -15.71 -5.73 -6.80
N ALA A 295 -14.69 -4.89 -6.93
CA ALA A 295 -14.08 -4.58 -8.22
C ALA A 295 -13.43 -5.82 -8.88
N ALA A 296 -12.78 -6.70 -8.11
CA ALA A 296 -12.23 -7.95 -8.63
C ALA A 296 -13.34 -8.90 -9.12
N VAL A 297 -14.41 -9.08 -8.36
CA VAL A 297 -15.60 -9.85 -8.77
C VAL A 297 -16.19 -9.30 -10.05
N ASN A 298 -16.35 -7.98 -10.17
CA ASN A 298 -16.87 -7.33 -11.38
C ASN A 298 -16.01 -7.59 -12.61
N ARG A 299 -14.67 -7.53 -12.47
CA ARG A 299 -13.73 -7.82 -13.57
C ARG A 299 -13.82 -9.27 -14.03
N VAL A 300 -13.83 -10.23 -13.09
CA VAL A 300 -13.95 -11.66 -13.41
C VAL A 300 -15.31 -11.94 -14.06
N ALA A 301 -16.39 -11.35 -13.54
CA ALA A 301 -17.72 -11.47 -14.13
C ALA A 301 -17.75 -10.93 -15.57
N GLU A 302 -17.11 -9.81 -15.86
CA GLU A 302 -17.04 -9.27 -17.22
C GLU A 302 -16.26 -10.17 -18.19
N GLN A 303 -15.13 -10.73 -17.75
CA GLN A 303 -14.37 -11.71 -18.52
C GLN A 303 -15.21 -12.97 -18.82
N LEU A 304 -15.89 -13.51 -17.81
CA LEU A 304 -16.77 -14.67 -17.97
C LEU A 304 -17.96 -14.38 -18.89
N LEU A 305 -18.48 -13.15 -18.90
CA LEU A 305 -19.54 -12.77 -19.84
C LEU A 305 -19.08 -12.78 -21.30
N ALA A 306 -17.77 -12.69 -21.56
CA ALA A 306 -17.22 -12.83 -22.91
C ALA A 306 -16.98 -14.30 -23.31
N THR A 307 -16.69 -15.18 -22.36
CA THR A 307 -16.23 -16.56 -22.65
C THR A 307 -17.28 -17.64 -22.33
N ASP A 308 -18.01 -17.54 -21.22
CA ASP A 308 -18.94 -18.56 -20.74
C ASP A 308 -20.37 -18.27 -21.20
N GLN A 309 -20.84 -18.93 -22.27
CA GLN A 309 -22.21 -18.76 -22.77
C GLN A 309 -23.29 -19.43 -21.90
N ARG A 310 -22.93 -20.40 -21.05
CA ARG A 310 -23.90 -21.22 -20.30
C ARG A 310 -24.40 -20.48 -19.05
N ASN A 311 -23.53 -19.76 -18.36
CA ASN A 311 -23.84 -19.15 -17.06
C ASN A 311 -24.12 -17.65 -17.12
N GLN A 312 -24.33 -17.09 -18.31
CA GLN A 312 -24.52 -15.66 -18.56
C GLN A 312 -25.54 -14.99 -17.63
N GLU A 313 -26.72 -15.58 -17.46
CA GLU A 313 -27.78 -15.03 -16.60
C GLU A 313 -27.38 -15.06 -15.12
N SER A 314 -26.83 -16.18 -14.64
CA SER A 314 -26.36 -16.32 -13.26
C SER A 314 -25.24 -15.34 -12.94
N ILE A 315 -24.30 -15.12 -13.88
CA ILE A 315 -23.20 -14.17 -13.73
C ILE A 315 -23.76 -12.74 -13.63
N ARG A 316 -24.68 -12.36 -14.53
CA ARG A 316 -25.31 -11.02 -14.50
C ARG A 316 -26.08 -10.82 -13.20
N ALA A 317 -26.87 -11.79 -12.78
CA ALA A 317 -27.67 -11.72 -11.56
C ALA A 317 -26.80 -11.56 -10.31
N ALA A 318 -25.77 -12.41 -10.13
CA ALA A 318 -24.86 -12.32 -9.00
C ALA A 318 -24.13 -10.96 -8.96
N ARG A 319 -23.63 -10.50 -10.11
CA ARG A 319 -22.97 -9.19 -10.24
C ARG A 319 -23.89 -8.03 -9.88
N GLN A 320 -25.11 -8.03 -10.42
CA GLN A 320 -26.10 -6.99 -10.15
C GLN A 320 -26.52 -6.98 -8.68
N GLN A 321 -26.77 -8.15 -8.10
CA GLN A 321 -27.14 -8.28 -6.69
C GLN A 321 -26.04 -7.77 -5.76
N LEU A 322 -24.78 -8.16 -6.00
CA LEU A 322 -23.64 -7.69 -5.20
C LEU A 322 -23.50 -6.17 -5.28
N ASN A 323 -23.49 -5.60 -6.50
CA ASN A 323 -23.33 -4.16 -6.69
C ASN A 323 -24.50 -3.39 -6.08
N ALA A 324 -25.74 -3.84 -6.26
CA ALA A 324 -26.91 -3.19 -5.66
C ALA A 324 -26.89 -3.24 -4.13
N ARG A 325 -26.40 -4.34 -3.53
CA ARG A 325 -26.22 -4.43 -2.09
C ARG A 325 -25.11 -3.50 -1.60
N TRP A 326 -23.99 -3.48 -2.30
CA TRP A 326 -22.84 -2.63 -1.98
C TRP A 326 -23.19 -1.13 -2.03
N GLU A 327 -23.90 -0.68 -3.07
CA GLU A 327 -24.35 0.72 -3.16
C GLU A 327 -25.35 1.09 -2.06
N ARG A 328 -26.28 0.20 -1.71
CA ARG A 328 -27.20 0.42 -0.58
C ARG A 328 -26.45 0.54 0.75
N PHE A 329 -25.46 -0.32 0.97
CA PHE A 329 -24.63 -0.26 2.18
C PHE A 329 -23.80 1.02 2.25
N ARG A 330 -23.17 1.45 1.15
CA ARG A 330 -22.45 2.73 1.08
C ARG A 330 -23.36 3.89 1.49
N ALA A 331 -24.55 3.97 0.89
CA ALA A 331 -25.52 5.00 1.24
C ALA A 331 -25.95 4.95 2.72
N LEU A 332 -26.06 3.75 3.32
CA LEU A 332 -26.34 3.60 4.75
C LEU A 332 -25.17 4.09 5.61
N ALA A 333 -23.93 3.73 5.25
CA ALA A 333 -22.73 4.18 5.95
C ALA A 333 -22.59 5.70 5.88
N ASP A 334 -22.77 6.29 4.69
CA ASP A 334 -22.70 7.75 4.49
C ASP A 334 -23.75 8.48 5.34
N ARG A 335 -25.01 8.03 5.32
CA ARG A 335 -26.07 8.60 6.18
C ARG A 335 -25.73 8.50 7.67
N LYS A 336 -25.16 7.37 8.11
CA LYS A 336 -24.74 7.19 9.51
C LYS A 336 -23.57 8.09 9.87
N LYS A 337 -22.61 8.29 8.95
CA LYS A 337 -21.49 9.22 9.11
C LYS A 337 -21.99 10.66 9.24
N GLU A 338 -22.88 11.09 8.33
CA GLU A 338 -23.50 12.42 8.36
C GLU A 338 -24.24 12.67 9.68
N ALA A 339 -25.04 11.70 10.12
CA ALA A 339 -25.77 11.81 11.39
C ALA A 339 -24.83 11.87 12.62
N LEU A 340 -23.73 11.11 12.62
CA LEU A 340 -22.72 11.18 13.68
C LEU A 340 -22.00 12.54 13.70
N THR A 341 -21.56 13.02 12.53
CA THR A 341 -20.90 14.33 12.40
C THR A 341 -21.82 15.47 12.83
N SER A 342 -23.09 15.42 12.42
CA SER A 342 -24.12 16.37 12.85
C SER A 342 -24.28 16.38 14.38
N ALA A 343 -24.43 15.21 15.01
CA ALA A 343 -24.58 15.10 16.47
C ALA A 343 -23.35 15.67 17.21
N LEU A 344 -22.14 15.37 16.72
CA LEU A 344 -20.90 15.91 17.25
C LEU A 344 -20.82 17.43 17.12
N ASN A 345 -21.21 17.99 15.97
CA ASN A 345 -21.21 19.45 15.77
C ASN A 345 -22.13 20.15 16.77
N ILE A 346 -23.33 19.59 17.01
CA ILE A 346 -24.27 20.12 18.02
C ILE A 346 -23.65 20.05 19.42
N GLN A 347 -23.06 18.92 19.83
CA GLN A 347 -22.48 18.80 21.17
C GLN A 347 -21.22 19.66 21.35
N ASN A 348 -20.41 19.84 20.31
CA ASN A 348 -19.28 20.77 20.34
C ASN A 348 -19.76 22.21 20.48
N PHE A 349 -20.80 22.59 19.73
CA PHE A 349 -21.44 23.90 19.88
C PHE A 349 -21.95 24.10 21.32
N HIS A 350 -22.61 23.10 21.89
CA HIS A 350 -23.07 23.12 23.28
C HIS A 350 -21.93 23.35 24.27
N LEU A 351 -20.83 22.60 24.13
CA LEU A 351 -19.64 22.75 24.96
C LEU A 351 -19.04 24.15 24.84
N GLU A 352 -18.85 24.65 23.61
CA GLU A 352 -18.30 25.98 23.38
C GLU A 352 -19.20 27.09 23.96
N CYS A 353 -20.52 26.91 23.91
CA CYS A 353 -21.47 27.83 24.53
C CYS A 353 -21.31 27.87 26.06
N ASP A 354 -21.20 26.70 26.68
CA ASP A 354 -21.09 26.56 28.13
C ASP A 354 -19.76 27.14 28.63
N GLU A 355 -18.65 26.87 27.92
CA GLU A 355 -17.32 27.43 28.21
C GLU A 355 -17.28 28.95 28.04
N THR A 356 -17.83 29.47 26.93
CA THR A 356 -17.91 30.91 26.64
C THR A 356 -18.75 31.64 27.68
N THR A 357 -19.89 31.05 28.06
CA THR A 357 -20.76 31.56 29.12
C THR A 357 -20.05 31.60 30.47
N ALA A 358 -19.39 30.51 30.86
CA ALA A 358 -18.66 30.43 32.12
C ALA A 358 -17.53 31.48 32.19
N TRP A 359 -16.79 31.66 31.10
CA TRP A 359 -15.74 32.67 31.00
C TRP A 359 -16.29 34.09 31.15
N MET A 360 -17.39 34.43 30.45
CA MET A 360 -17.98 35.77 30.53
C MET A 360 -18.53 36.07 31.93
N ARG A 361 -19.14 35.09 32.60
CA ARG A 361 -19.61 35.24 34.00
C ARG A 361 -18.44 35.49 34.96
N GLU A 362 -17.34 34.75 34.81
CA GLU A 362 -16.15 34.98 35.64
C GLU A 362 -15.55 36.36 35.40
N LYS A 363 -15.46 36.81 34.13
CA LYS A 363 -15.00 38.17 33.80
C LYS A 363 -15.91 39.26 34.37
N THR A 364 -17.23 39.07 34.30
CA THR A 364 -18.21 39.99 34.90
C THR A 364 -17.97 40.13 36.40
N LYS A 365 -17.78 39.00 37.10
CA LYS A 365 -17.45 38.98 38.53
C LYS A 365 -16.13 39.68 38.84
N VAL A 366 -15.12 39.55 37.97
CA VAL A 366 -13.85 40.28 38.09
C VAL A 366 -14.09 41.80 38.02
N ILE A 367 -14.93 42.28 37.09
CA ILE A 367 -15.28 43.71 37.00
C ILE A 367 -16.00 44.17 38.27
N GLU A 368 -16.98 43.42 38.75
CA GLU A 368 -17.76 43.75 39.95
C GLU A 368 -16.87 43.81 41.21
N SER A 369 -15.86 42.94 41.31
CA SER A 369 -14.91 42.94 42.43
C SER A 369 -14.07 44.22 42.54
N THR A 370 -14.07 45.07 41.50
CA THR A 370 -13.24 46.27 41.48
C THR A 370 -13.81 47.47 42.23
N GLN A 371 -15.04 47.40 42.77
CA GLN A 371 -15.76 48.53 43.38
C GLN A 371 -14.93 49.42 44.33
N GLY A 372 -14.06 48.83 45.17
CA GLY A 372 -13.24 49.57 46.14
C GLY A 372 -11.98 50.27 45.61
N LEU A 373 -11.58 50.06 44.35
CA LEU A 373 -10.35 50.62 43.79
C LEU A 373 -10.44 52.11 43.44
N ALA A 374 -11.62 52.73 43.48
CA ALA A 374 -11.82 54.11 43.04
C ALA A 374 -11.46 55.20 44.09
N ASN A 375 -11.04 54.79 45.29
CA ASN A 375 -10.95 55.69 46.45
C ASN A 375 -9.65 56.51 46.52
N ASP A 376 -8.59 56.09 45.84
CA ASP A 376 -7.31 56.80 45.83
C ASP A 376 -6.65 56.80 44.44
N PRO A 377 -5.65 57.66 44.18
CA PRO A 377 -5.03 57.79 42.85
C PRO A 377 -4.35 56.51 42.35
N ALA A 378 -3.79 55.70 43.25
CA ALA A 378 -3.11 54.46 42.89
C ALA A 378 -4.12 53.38 42.48
N GLY A 379 -5.24 53.30 43.20
CA GLY A 379 -6.38 52.46 42.92
C GLY A 379 -7.06 52.83 41.59
N VAL A 380 -7.27 54.12 41.32
CA VAL A 380 -7.80 54.61 40.03
C VAL A 380 -6.90 54.19 38.87
N THR A 381 -5.57 54.34 39.02
CA THR A 381 -4.60 53.92 38.00
C THR A 381 -4.60 52.39 37.81
N ALA A 382 -4.68 51.63 38.90
CA ALA A 382 -4.75 50.18 38.85
C ALA A 382 -6.05 49.69 38.20
N LEU A 383 -7.17 50.34 38.50
CA LEU A 383 -8.47 50.10 37.89
C LEU A 383 -8.44 50.38 36.39
N GLN A 384 -7.90 51.53 35.99
CA GLN A 384 -7.76 51.89 34.57
C GLN A 384 -6.98 50.82 33.79
N ARG A 385 -5.83 50.35 34.31
CA ARG A 385 -5.07 49.27 33.67
C ARG A 385 -5.86 47.97 33.55
N LYS A 386 -6.63 47.61 34.58
CA LYS A 386 -7.48 46.42 34.57
C LYS A 386 -8.60 46.54 33.53
N LEU A 387 -9.29 47.68 33.46
CA LEU A 387 -10.35 47.90 32.48
C LEU A 387 -9.81 47.89 31.05
N SER A 388 -8.65 48.50 30.79
CA SER A 388 -8.01 48.42 29.46
C SER A 388 -7.58 47.01 29.06
N GLY A 389 -7.24 46.15 30.03
CA GLY A 389 -7.05 44.73 29.78
C GLY A 389 -8.37 44.03 29.43
N MET A 390 -9.43 44.36 30.17
CA MET A 390 -10.77 43.83 29.96
C MET A 390 -11.37 44.23 28.60
N GLU A 391 -11.09 45.44 28.11
CA GLU A 391 -11.50 45.90 26.77
C GLU A 391 -10.94 45.01 25.64
N ARG A 392 -9.68 44.54 25.78
CA ARG A 392 -9.08 43.62 24.81
C ARG A 392 -9.68 42.22 24.90
N ASP A 393 -9.89 41.76 26.13
CA ASP A 393 -10.59 40.49 26.38
C ASP A 393 -12.02 40.53 25.80
N LEU A 394 -12.68 41.70 25.89
CA LEU A 394 -14.01 41.96 25.32
C LEU A 394 -14.00 41.86 23.79
N GLU A 395 -13.01 42.43 23.12
CA GLU A 395 -12.89 42.32 21.65
C GLU A 395 -12.73 40.86 21.20
N ALA A 396 -11.89 40.09 21.91
CA ALA A 396 -11.68 38.68 21.60
C ALA A 396 -12.95 37.84 21.80
N ILE A 397 -13.64 38.01 22.92
CA ILE A 397 -14.87 37.25 23.18
C ILE A 397 -16.02 37.70 22.26
N GLU A 398 -16.06 38.97 21.82
CA GLU A 398 -17.01 39.42 20.80
C GLU A 398 -16.84 38.64 19.49
N GLY A 399 -15.59 38.39 19.09
CA GLY A 399 -15.27 37.51 17.96
C GLY A 399 -15.87 36.12 18.15
N LYS A 400 -15.65 35.52 19.33
CA LYS A 400 -16.18 34.18 19.64
C LYS A 400 -17.71 34.13 19.67
N VAL A 401 -18.38 35.14 20.24
CA VAL A 401 -19.84 35.24 20.23
C VAL A 401 -20.38 35.34 18.79
N LYS A 402 -19.71 36.08 17.90
CA LYS A 402 -20.08 36.14 16.47
C LYS A 402 -19.91 34.79 15.77
N GLU A 403 -18.85 34.05 16.08
CA GLU A 403 -18.65 32.69 15.55
C GLU A 403 -19.75 31.75 16.04
N LEU A 404 -20.09 31.77 17.33
CA LEU A 404 -21.17 30.96 17.90
C LEU A 404 -22.53 31.31 17.30
N ARG A 405 -22.82 32.58 17.01
CA ARG A 405 -24.02 32.97 16.27
C ARG A 405 -24.06 32.35 14.87
N ALA A 406 -22.95 32.45 14.13
CA ALA A 406 -22.87 31.91 12.78
C ALA A 406 -23.02 30.37 12.76
N GLU A 407 -22.39 29.68 13.72
CA GLU A 407 -22.54 28.23 13.85
C GLU A 407 -23.97 27.85 14.26
N ALA A 408 -24.60 28.59 15.18
CA ALA A 408 -25.99 28.38 15.55
C ALA A 408 -26.95 28.56 14.37
N GLU A 409 -26.77 29.60 13.56
CA GLU A 409 -27.56 29.83 12.33
C GLU A 409 -27.45 28.65 11.36
N LYS A 410 -26.23 28.13 11.18
CA LYS A 410 -25.98 26.97 10.34
C LYS A 410 -26.65 25.71 10.91
N LEU A 411 -26.48 25.43 12.20
CA LEU A 411 -27.07 24.26 12.86
C LEU A 411 -28.60 24.30 12.87
N VAL A 412 -29.21 25.47 13.02
CA VAL A 412 -30.67 25.65 12.93
C VAL A 412 -31.17 25.37 11.51
N ALA A 413 -30.42 25.78 10.48
CA ALA A 413 -30.78 25.48 9.09
C ALA A 413 -30.69 23.97 8.78
N GLU A 414 -29.76 23.26 9.42
CA GLU A 414 -29.55 21.82 9.24
C GLU A 414 -30.46 20.95 10.14
N HIS A 415 -30.91 21.48 11.29
CA HIS A 415 -31.58 20.71 12.34
C HIS A 415 -32.80 21.43 12.95
N GLU A 416 -33.94 21.35 12.25
CA GLU A 416 -35.21 21.95 12.70
C GLU A 416 -35.66 21.45 14.09
N GLU A 417 -35.51 20.15 14.38
CA GLU A 417 -35.93 19.55 15.65
C GLU A 417 -35.13 20.04 16.87
N LYS A 418 -33.86 20.41 16.67
CA LYS A 418 -32.93 20.88 17.73
C LYS A 418 -32.83 22.40 17.80
N THR A 419 -33.50 23.11 16.89
CA THR A 419 -33.57 24.57 16.85
C THR A 419 -33.93 25.23 18.19
N PRO A 420 -34.96 24.80 18.95
CA PRO A 420 -35.29 25.46 20.21
C PRO A 420 -34.17 25.35 21.25
N GLU A 421 -33.44 24.23 21.29
CA GLU A 421 -32.32 24.03 22.20
C GLU A 421 -31.12 24.91 21.83
N ILE A 422 -30.78 24.95 20.52
CA ILE A 422 -29.69 25.76 19.98
C ILE A 422 -29.95 27.26 20.22
N LEU A 423 -31.16 27.73 19.91
CA LEU A 423 -31.52 29.14 20.08
C LEU A 423 -31.57 29.55 21.56
N ALA A 424 -32.07 28.70 22.46
CA ALA A 424 -32.09 29.00 23.88
C ALA A 424 -30.67 29.18 24.46
N ARG A 425 -29.71 28.36 24.02
CA ARG A 425 -28.29 28.53 24.41
C ARG A 425 -27.70 29.80 23.84
N LEU A 426 -28.00 30.13 22.58
CA LEU A 426 -27.55 31.37 21.96
C LEU A 426 -28.10 32.60 22.69
N GLU A 427 -29.38 32.61 23.03
CA GLU A 427 -30.02 33.66 23.84
C GLU A 427 -29.31 33.79 25.20
N GLY A 428 -29.00 32.68 25.86
CA GLY A 428 -28.22 32.70 27.11
C GLY A 428 -26.82 33.32 26.96
N ILE A 429 -26.12 33.08 25.84
CA ILE A 429 -24.84 33.75 25.53
C ILE A 429 -25.06 35.25 25.36
N GLU A 430 -26.09 35.65 24.59
CA GLU A 430 -26.41 37.06 24.35
C GLU A 430 -26.70 37.82 25.65
N GLU A 431 -27.49 37.22 26.54
CA GLU A 431 -27.82 37.81 27.84
C GLU A 431 -26.56 38.05 28.69
N VAL A 432 -25.70 37.03 28.80
CA VAL A 432 -24.46 37.11 29.59
C VAL A 432 -23.45 38.07 28.93
N TRP A 433 -23.45 38.14 27.61
CA TRP A 433 -22.64 39.07 26.84
C TRP A 433 -23.05 40.53 27.07
N ASP A 434 -24.34 40.81 27.02
CA ASP A 434 -24.89 42.14 27.30
C ASP A 434 -24.69 42.53 28.76
N GLU A 435 -24.78 41.59 29.70
CA GLU A 435 -24.45 41.80 31.10
C GLU A 435 -22.98 42.21 31.29
N LEU A 436 -22.04 41.47 30.70
CA LEU A 436 -20.61 41.78 30.76
C LEU A 436 -20.32 43.18 30.19
N ARG A 437 -20.88 43.50 29.02
CA ARG A 437 -20.75 44.81 28.38
C ARG A 437 -21.31 45.93 29.25
N ARG A 438 -22.47 45.72 29.87
CA ARG A 438 -23.10 46.69 30.76
C ARG A 438 -22.27 46.91 32.02
N SER A 439 -21.78 45.85 32.65
CA SER A 439 -20.92 45.90 33.83
C SER A 439 -19.63 46.68 33.55
N LEU A 440 -18.99 46.43 32.40
CA LEU A 440 -17.79 47.17 31.98
C LEU A 440 -18.08 48.67 31.80
N ARG A 441 -19.14 49.02 31.05
CA ARG A 441 -19.51 50.43 30.79
C ARG A 441 -19.82 51.19 32.09
N LEU A 442 -20.63 50.61 32.97
CA LEU A 442 -20.93 51.20 34.27
C LEU A 442 -19.65 51.41 35.09
N ARG A 443 -18.68 50.49 34.97
CA ARG A 443 -17.40 50.62 35.68
C ARG A 443 -16.49 51.68 35.06
N GLU A 444 -16.47 51.82 33.75
CA GLU A 444 -15.76 52.88 33.03
C GLU A 444 -16.32 54.27 33.37
N GLU A 445 -17.65 54.42 33.40
CA GLU A 445 -18.32 55.65 33.83
C GLU A 445 -17.95 56.00 35.28
N SER A 446 -18.03 55.02 36.19
CA SER A 446 -17.62 55.18 37.59
C SER A 446 -16.12 55.55 37.72
N LEU A 447 -15.24 54.95 36.93
CA LEU A 447 -13.82 55.31 36.87
C LEU A 447 -13.64 56.75 36.36
N GLY A 448 -14.41 57.17 35.36
CA GLY A 448 -14.41 58.54 34.83
C GLY A 448 -14.78 59.57 35.90
N GLU A 449 -15.84 59.31 36.66
CA GLU A 449 -16.25 60.18 37.79
C GLU A 449 -15.22 60.17 38.92
N ALA A 450 -14.63 59.01 39.25
CA ALA A 450 -13.57 58.92 40.24
C ALA A 450 -12.31 59.69 39.81
N THR A 451 -11.94 59.61 38.53
CA THR A 451 -10.80 60.35 37.97
C THR A 451 -11.03 61.86 38.06
N LYS A 452 -12.22 62.33 37.66
CA LYS A 452 -12.61 63.76 37.78
C LYS A 452 -12.57 64.24 39.23
N LEU A 453 -12.99 63.40 40.19
CA LEU A 453 -12.94 63.71 41.62
C LEU A 453 -11.50 63.81 42.11
N GLN A 454 -10.63 62.84 41.77
CA GLN A 454 -9.23 62.88 42.18
C GLN A 454 -8.49 64.08 41.56
N ASP A 455 -8.77 64.44 40.31
CA ASP A 455 -8.27 65.67 39.70
C ASP A 455 -8.75 66.91 40.44
N PHE A 456 -10.04 66.98 40.81
CA PHE A 456 -10.59 68.09 41.59
C PHE A 456 -9.90 68.22 42.95
N LEU A 457 -9.79 67.11 43.69
CA LEU A 457 -9.14 67.08 45.00
C LEU A 457 -7.66 67.47 44.91
N ARG A 458 -6.96 67.09 43.83
CA ARG A 458 -5.59 67.52 43.54
C ARG A 458 -5.53 69.03 43.32
N ASP A 459 -6.43 69.59 42.52
CA ASP A 459 -6.47 71.03 42.22
C ASP A 459 -6.78 71.84 43.49
N VAL A 460 -7.75 71.40 44.30
CA VAL A 460 -8.06 71.99 45.62
C VAL A 460 -6.84 71.90 46.55
N ALA A 461 -6.21 70.73 46.68
CA ALA A 461 -5.03 70.56 47.53
C ALA A 461 -3.85 71.45 47.08
N ALA A 462 -3.65 71.60 45.77
CA ALA A 462 -2.64 72.49 45.21
C ALA A 462 -2.92 73.97 45.54
N LEU A 463 -4.18 74.40 45.45
CA LEU A 463 -4.60 75.75 45.86
C LEU A 463 -4.46 75.97 47.36
N GLN A 464 -4.88 75.02 48.20
CA GLN A 464 -4.72 75.09 49.66
C GLN A 464 -3.24 75.21 50.06
N ALA A 465 -2.38 74.39 49.43
CA ALA A 465 -0.92 74.45 49.67
C ALA A 465 -0.30 75.76 49.17
N TRP A 466 -0.79 76.33 48.08
CA TRP A 466 -0.37 77.64 47.61
C TRP A 466 -0.84 78.75 48.57
N LEU A 467 -2.12 78.81 48.93
CA LEU A 467 -2.69 79.78 49.87
C LEU A 467 -1.94 79.79 51.19
N SER A 468 -1.65 78.61 51.75
CA SER A 468 -0.90 78.48 52.99
C SER A 468 0.50 79.11 52.89
N ARG A 469 1.22 78.84 51.79
CA ARG A 469 2.55 79.42 51.54
C ARG A 469 2.49 80.93 51.33
N THR A 470 1.53 81.43 50.55
CA THR A 470 1.40 82.86 50.23
C THR A 470 0.94 83.66 51.45
N ARG A 471 0.02 83.14 52.27
CA ARG A 471 -0.37 83.77 53.54
C ARG A 471 0.80 83.88 54.49
N ALA A 472 1.63 82.84 54.60
CA ALA A 472 2.85 82.90 55.41
C ALA A 472 3.82 83.98 54.90
N ALA A 473 3.96 84.16 53.58
CA ALA A 473 4.78 85.22 53.00
C ALA A 473 4.23 86.63 53.27
N VAL A 474 2.92 86.85 53.10
CA VAL A 474 2.25 88.14 53.34
C VAL A 474 2.20 88.51 54.83
N ALA A 475 2.17 87.52 55.71
CA ALA A 475 2.23 87.69 57.16
C ALA A 475 3.61 88.16 57.66
N SER A 476 4.61 88.34 56.79
CA SER A 476 5.92 88.88 57.16
C SER A 476 5.75 90.18 57.95
N GLU A 477 6.37 90.25 59.12
CA GLU A 477 6.40 91.43 59.99
C GLU A 477 7.61 92.34 59.69
N ASP A 478 8.36 92.08 58.62
CA ASP A 478 9.59 92.81 58.33
C ASP A 478 9.30 94.31 58.15
N VAL A 479 10.01 95.16 58.90
CA VAL A 479 9.85 96.62 58.81
C VAL A 479 11.08 97.17 58.10
N PRO A 480 10.94 97.84 56.94
CA PRO A 480 12.09 98.29 56.17
C PRO A 480 12.93 99.33 56.94
N ALA A 481 14.23 99.07 57.02
CA ALA A 481 15.20 99.95 57.69
C ALA A 481 15.68 101.08 56.76
N THR A 482 15.61 100.90 55.45
CA THR A 482 16.05 101.87 54.44
C THR A 482 14.98 102.11 53.36
N LEU A 483 15.08 103.22 52.62
CA LEU A 483 14.17 103.50 51.51
C LEU A 483 14.24 102.42 50.41
N ALA A 484 15.46 102.00 50.04
CA ALA A 484 15.66 100.97 49.02
C ALA A 484 15.06 99.60 49.45
N GLU A 485 15.17 99.26 50.73
CA GLU A 485 14.55 98.06 51.30
C GLU A 485 13.02 98.18 51.35
N ALA A 486 12.48 99.37 51.66
CA ALA A 486 11.04 99.63 51.64
C ALA A 486 10.45 99.51 50.23
N GLU A 487 11.12 100.07 49.23
CA GLU A 487 10.74 99.98 47.81
C GLU A 487 10.86 98.54 47.30
N LEU A 488 11.92 97.80 47.71
CA LEU A 488 12.09 96.39 47.36
C LEU A 488 11.00 95.51 47.97
N LEU A 489 10.71 95.66 49.27
CA LEU A 489 9.65 94.90 49.96
C LEU A 489 8.28 95.24 49.38
N LEU A 490 8.02 96.51 49.04
CA LEU A 490 6.78 96.90 48.37
C LEU A 490 6.67 96.27 46.97
N SER A 491 7.74 96.31 46.17
CA SER A 491 7.78 95.68 44.85
C SER A 491 7.60 94.15 44.92
N GLN A 492 8.23 93.49 45.89
CA GLN A 492 8.02 92.07 46.16
C GLN A 492 6.57 91.79 46.57
N HIS A 493 5.98 92.63 47.42
CA HIS A 493 4.58 92.52 47.83
C HIS A 493 3.59 92.77 46.69
N GLU A 494 3.90 93.69 45.77
CA GLU A 494 3.17 93.89 44.51
C GLU A 494 3.29 92.68 43.57
N SER A 495 4.44 91.99 43.55
CA SER A 495 4.60 90.75 42.79
C SER A 495 3.66 89.63 43.30
N VAL A 496 3.43 89.57 44.62
CA VAL A 496 2.42 88.68 45.23
C VAL A 496 1.00 89.06 44.77
N ARG A 497 0.70 90.35 44.55
CA ARG A 497 -0.60 90.78 44.00
C ARG A 497 -0.82 90.24 42.59
N ALA A 498 0.20 90.28 41.75
CA ALA A 498 0.14 89.71 40.41
C ALA A 498 -0.07 88.18 40.46
N GLU A 499 0.54 87.49 41.42
CA GLU A 499 0.34 86.06 41.63
C GLU A 499 -1.07 85.73 42.13
N ILE A 500 -1.60 86.48 43.10
CA ILE A 500 -2.99 86.38 43.57
C ILE A 500 -3.97 86.60 42.42
N ALA A 501 -3.72 87.59 41.55
CA ALA A 501 -4.55 87.84 40.39
C ALA A 501 -4.55 86.65 39.42
N ARG A 502 -3.37 86.09 39.11
CA ARG A 502 -3.22 84.92 38.24
C ARG A 502 -3.90 83.67 38.81
N ARG A 503 -3.71 83.40 40.11
CA ARG A 503 -4.36 82.28 40.82
C ARG A 503 -5.84 82.51 41.06
N GLY A 504 -6.31 83.75 40.93
CA GLY A 504 -7.73 84.09 41.03
C GLY A 504 -8.58 83.38 39.99
N ASP A 505 -8.02 83.11 38.80
CA ASP A 505 -8.68 82.29 37.79
C ASP A 505 -8.79 80.83 38.24
N ASP A 506 -7.71 80.24 38.78
CA ASP A 506 -7.71 78.87 39.31
C ASP A 506 -8.70 78.71 40.48
N TYR A 507 -8.74 79.67 41.40
CA TYR A 507 -9.69 79.70 42.53
C TYR A 507 -11.14 79.81 42.05
N ARG A 508 -11.43 80.73 41.11
CA ARG A 508 -12.76 80.84 40.51
C ARG A 508 -13.15 79.55 39.78
N ALA A 509 -12.21 78.94 39.07
CA ALA A 509 -12.44 77.68 38.36
C ALA A 509 -12.79 76.55 39.33
N VAL A 510 -12.11 76.44 40.48
CA VAL A 510 -12.45 75.48 41.53
C VAL A 510 -13.82 75.78 42.16
N GLY A 511 -14.13 77.05 42.43
CA GLY A 511 -15.43 77.45 43.02
C GLY A 511 -16.64 77.30 42.08
N GLN A 512 -16.42 77.40 40.76
CA GLN A 512 -17.47 77.20 39.75
C GLN A 512 -17.65 75.74 39.32
N ARG A 513 -16.63 74.91 39.54
CA ARG A 513 -16.66 73.50 39.16
C ARG A 513 -17.54 72.72 40.14
N VAL A 514 -18.62 72.16 39.61
CA VAL A 514 -19.52 71.30 40.38
C VAL A 514 -18.76 70.02 40.77
N PRO A 515 -18.76 69.62 42.05
CA PRO A 515 -18.20 68.34 42.45
C PRO A 515 -18.89 67.20 41.68
N PRO A 516 -18.14 66.19 41.20
CA PRO A 516 -18.75 65.03 40.55
C PRO A 516 -19.69 64.30 41.53
N GLU A 517 -20.67 63.56 41.01
CA GLU A 517 -21.69 62.86 41.81
C GLU A 517 -21.08 61.88 42.82
N SER A 518 -19.88 61.35 42.55
CA SER A 518 -19.09 60.53 43.47
C SER A 518 -18.68 61.25 44.77
N ALA A 519 -18.76 62.57 44.83
CA ALA A 519 -18.54 63.37 46.04
C ALA A 519 -19.70 63.27 47.06
N GLU A 520 -20.87 62.76 46.67
CA GLU A 520 -22.01 62.53 47.57
C GLU A 520 -21.71 61.52 48.70
N ALA A 521 -20.64 60.74 48.57
CA ALA A 521 -20.17 59.87 49.64
C ALA A 521 -19.39 60.61 50.75
N GLN A 522 -18.86 61.82 50.49
CA GLN A 522 -18.15 62.66 51.47
C GLN A 522 -18.50 64.17 51.37
N PRO A 523 -19.79 64.55 51.28
CA PRO A 523 -20.22 65.90 50.92
C PRO A 523 -19.87 66.90 52.02
N GLU A 524 -19.94 66.48 53.29
CA GLU A 524 -19.61 67.34 54.43
C GLU A 524 -18.12 67.65 54.52
N SER A 525 -17.25 66.67 54.25
CA SER A 525 -15.81 66.87 54.28
C SER A 525 -15.37 67.79 53.14
N LEU A 526 -15.88 67.55 51.93
CA LEU A 526 -15.57 68.37 50.76
C LEU A 526 -16.06 69.80 50.95
N ARG A 527 -17.30 69.96 51.42
CA ARG A 527 -17.90 71.27 51.70
C ARG A 527 -17.09 72.05 52.73
N ARG A 528 -16.71 71.44 53.86
CA ARG A 528 -15.85 72.09 54.87
C ARG A 528 -14.50 72.51 54.29
N ARG A 529 -13.91 71.70 53.40
CA ARG A 529 -12.64 72.03 52.74
C ARG A 529 -12.78 73.23 51.80
N LEU A 530 -13.90 73.35 51.08
CA LEU A 530 -14.19 74.49 50.21
C LEU A 530 -14.50 75.75 51.01
N GLU A 531 -15.31 75.66 52.07
CA GLU A 531 -15.59 76.78 52.98
C GLU A 531 -14.29 77.30 53.63
N ALA A 532 -13.39 76.40 54.02
CA ALA A 532 -12.06 76.78 54.51
C ALA A 532 -11.21 77.45 53.41
N LEU A 533 -11.26 76.97 52.17
CA LEU A 533 -10.56 77.58 51.03
C LEU A 533 -11.04 79.02 50.79
N ASP A 534 -12.35 79.25 50.82
CA ASP A 534 -12.96 80.57 50.63
C ASP A 534 -12.55 81.54 51.75
N ALA A 535 -12.64 81.08 53.01
CA ALA A 535 -12.21 81.87 54.16
C ALA A 535 -10.71 82.23 54.09
N ASP A 536 -9.87 81.26 53.73
CA ASP A 536 -8.43 81.45 53.57
C ASP A 536 -8.10 82.42 52.43
N TRP A 537 -8.89 82.40 51.35
CA TRP A 537 -8.75 83.29 50.20
C TRP A 537 -9.11 84.75 50.55
N GLU A 538 -10.24 84.96 51.21
CA GLU A 538 -10.66 86.30 51.69
C GLU A 538 -9.68 86.87 52.73
N GLU A 539 -9.19 86.01 53.63
CA GLU A 539 -8.20 86.41 54.61
C GLU A 539 -6.88 86.84 53.95
N LEU A 540 -6.38 86.08 52.96
CA LEU A 540 -5.19 86.48 52.20
C LEU A 540 -5.36 87.87 51.56
N GLY A 541 -6.53 88.15 50.97
CA GLY A 541 -6.83 89.47 50.40
C GLY A 541 -6.75 90.58 51.46
N ARG A 542 -7.39 90.39 52.62
CA ARG A 542 -7.34 91.36 53.73
C ARG A 542 -5.94 91.55 54.28
N MET A 543 -5.19 90.46 54.47
CA MET A 543 -3.80 90.50 54.94
C MET A 543 -2.91 91.26 53.96
N TRP A 544 -3.09 91.02 52.66
CA TRP A 544 -2.34 91.71 51.61
C TRP A 544 -2.61 93.21 51.61
N GLU A 545 -3.88 93.64 51.66
CA GLU A 545 -4.24 95.08 51.70
C GLU A 545 -3.67 95.76 52.95
N LYS A 546 -3.76 95.11 54.11
CA LYS A 546 -3.19 95.64 55.36
C LYS A 546 -1.67 95.79 55.28
N ARG A 547 -0.97 94.77 54.75
CA ARG A 547 0.48 94.81 54.58
C ARG A 547 0.91 95.83 53.52
N HIS A 548 0.16 95.95 52.43
CA HIS A 548 0.40 96.93 51.38
C HIS A 548 0.27 98.36 51.91
N LEU A 549 -0.77 98.64 52.72
CA LEU A 549 -0.92 99.94 53.38
C LEU A 549 0.27 100.23 54.32
N LEU A 550 0.70 99.26 55.11
CA LEU A 550 1.86 99.41 56.00
C LEU A 550 3.16 99.65 55.24
N LEU A 551 3.43 98.90 54.18
CA LEU A 551 4.63 99.08 53.34
C LEU A 551 4.58 100.41 52.57
N GLY A 552 3.42 100.80 52.05
CA GLY A 552 3.22 102.10 51.39
C GLY A 552 3.40 103.27 52.36
N GLN A 553 2.89 103.17 53.59
CA GLN A 553 3.17 104.12 54.66
C GLN A 553 4.66 104.15 55.02
N ALA A 554 5.32 102.99 55.08
CA ALA A 554 6.75 102.91 55.36
C ALA A 554 7.60 103.56 54.24
N VAL A 555 7.27 103.33 52.96
CA VAL A 555 7.91 104.03 51.83
C VAL A 555 7.66 105.52 51.91
N ALA A 556 6.41 105.97 52.10
CA ALA A 556 6.09 107.40 52.24
C ALA A 556 6.82 108.06 53.42
N PHE A 557 6.91 107.36 54.56
CA PHE A 557 7.65 107.83 55.73
C PHE A 557 9.16 107.89 55.47
N ARG A 558 9.73 106.90 54.78
CA ARG A 558 11.15 106.89 54.40
C ARG A 558 11.49 107.94 53.33
N LEU A 559 10.59 108.19 52.38
CA LEU A 559 10.69 109.28 51.40
C LEU A 559 10.66 110.63 52.12
N PHE A 560 9.73 110.81 53.07
CA PHE A 560 9.69 112.00 53.91
C PHE A 560 11.00 112.19 54.69
N LEU A 561 11.54 111.14 55.32
CA LEU A 561 12.82 111.21 56.02
C LEU A 561 13.99 111.56 55.07
N ARG A 562 14.06 110.95 53.87
CA ARG A 562 15.06 111.29 52.85
C ARG A 562 14.94 112.75 52.39
N ASP A 563 13.71 113.20 52.14
CA ASP A 563 13.44 114.56 51.66
C ASP A 563 13.73 115.58 52.78
N CYS A 564 13.46 115.25 54.04
CA CYS A 564 13.90 116.01 55.20
C CYS A 564 15.43 116.06 55.29
N GLU A 565 16.15 114.94 55.15
CA GLU A 565 17.62 114.92 55.12
C GLU A 565 18.20 115.70 53.93
N GLN A 566 17.56 115.68 52.76
CA GLN A 566 17.95 116.49 51.60
C GLN A 566 17.69 117.98 51.82
N VAL A 567 16.55 118.34 52.42
CA VAL A 567 16.23 119.73 52.79
C VAL A 567 17.17 120.23 53.87
N GLU A 568 17.48 119.42 54.89
CA GLU A 568 18.50 119.73 55.90
C GLU A 568 19.90 119.84 55.28
N GLY A 569 20.22 119.01 54.29
CA GLY A 569 21.47 119.10 53.53
C GLY A 569 21.56 120.36 52.65
N VAL A 570 20.45 120.79 52.04
CA VAL A 570 20.38 122.03 51.23
C VAL A 570 20.35 123.28 52.10
N LEU A 571 19.71 123.23 53.27
CA LEU A 571 19.68 124.30 54.27
C LEU A 571 20.97 124.39 55.10
N GLY A 572 21.75 123.31 55.19
CA GLY A 572 23.07 123.26 55.82
C GLY A 572 24.24 123.54 54.87
N ALA A 573 24.00 123.64 53.56
CA ALA A 573 25.01 123.97 52.53
C ALA A 573 24.89 125.41 51.99
N GLN A 574 24.06 126.25 52.63
CA GLN A 574 24.16 127.72 52.62
C GLN A 574 24.73 128.17 53.97
#